data_AF-T2GBH4-F1
#
_entry.id   AF-T2GBH4-F1
#
_cell.length_a   1.000
_cell.length_b   1.000
_cell.length_c   1.000
_cell.angle_alpha   90.00
_cell.angle_beta   90.00
_cell.angle_gamma   90.00
#
_symmetry.space_group_name_H-M   'P 1'
#
loop_
_entity.id
_entity.type
_entity.pdbx_description
1 polymer ?
#
loop_
_entity_poly.entity_id
_entity_poly.type
_entity_poly.pdbx_seq_one_letter_code
_entity_poly.pdbx_strand_id
1 'polypeptide(L)'
;MMRSWAALGVASAFGALAVLHGYWALGGFWPGRDSESLARMVVGSPPGTRAPGPGPCWCVVMLLLAGMALVSGAAGFLSLPLAPHWIQRGTLLVAIILLLRGLLGLAYSIIRRKADSPFVKLNIILYSPLCLLLSLLLCMAMEH
;
A
#
# COMPACT_ATOMS: atom_id res chain seq x y z
N MET A 1 -19.53 -10.45 -11.14
CA MET A 1 -19.79 -10.13 -9.71
C MET A 1 -18.52 -10.16 -8.88
N MET A 2 -17.78 -11.28 -8.83
CA MET A 2 -16.54 -11.39 -8.04
C MET A 2 -15.47 -10.35 -8.40
N ARG A 3 -15.28 -10.08 -9.70
CA ARG A 3 -14.38 -9.02 -10.22
C ARG A 3 -14.68 -7.63 -9.64
N SER A 4 -15.96 -7.25 -9.66
CA SER A 4 -16.43 -5.96 -9.15
C SER A 4 -16.17 -5.82 -7.64
N TRP A 5 -16.40 -6.88 -6.87
CA TRP A 5 -16.11 -6.88 -5.43
C TRP A 5 -14.61 -6.78 -5.14
N ALA A 6 -13.77 -7.50 -5.87
CA ALA A 6 -12.32 -7.41 -5.73
C ALA A 6 -11.82 -5.99 -6.04
N ALA A 7 -12.29 -5.40 -7.14
CA ALA A 7 -11.95 -4.03 -7.52
C ALA A 7 -12.41 -3.00 -6.47
N LEU A 8 -13.65 -3.13 -5.96
CA LEU A 8 -14.15 -2.25 -4.90
C LEU A 8 -13.34 -2.38 -3.61
N GLY A 9 -12.97 -3.61 -3.23
CA GLY A 9 -12.13 -3.87 -2.06
C GLY A 9 -10.76 -3.21 -2.17
N VAL A 10 -10.09 -3.37 -3.31
CA VAL A 10 -8.79 -2.74 -3.57
C VAL A 10 -8.91 -1.22 -3.63
N ALA A 11 -9.89 -0.67 -4.36
CA ALA A 11 -10.11 0.77 -4.47
C ALA A 11 -10.36 1.40 -3.09
N SER A 12 -11.17 0.76 -2.26
CA SER A 12 -11.46 1.21 -0.89
C SER A 12 -10.19 1.17 -0.02
N ALA A 13 -9.40 0.10 -0.11
CA ALA A 13 -8.15 -0.01 0.63
C ALA A 13 -7.13 1.07 0.21
N PHE A 14 -6.96 1.31 -1.10
CA PHE A 14 -6.10 2.38 -1.59
C PHE A 14 -6.57 3.75 -1.16
N GLY A 15 -7.88 4.03 -1.21
CA GLY A 15 -8.46 5.28 -0.70
C GLY A 15 -8.18 5.48 0.80
N ALA A 16 -8.43 4.46 1.61
CA ALA A 16 -8.16 4.52 3.06
C ALA A 16 -6.67 4.73 3.37
N LEU A 17 -5.78 4.04 2.66
CA LEU A 17 -4.33 4.21 2.79
C LEU A 17 -3.88 5.60 2.32
N ALA A 18 -4.50 6.15 1.28
CA ALA A 18 -4.20 7.50 0.80
C ALA A 18 -4.59 8.55 1.85
N VAL A 19 -5.76 8.41 2.48
CA VAL A 19 -6.16 9.27 3.61
C VAL A 19 -5.18 9.15 4.77
N LEU A 20 -4.75 7.94 5.12
CA LEU A 20 -3.77 7.72 6.19
C LEU A 20 -2.42 8.39 5.89
N HIS A 21 -1.91 8.28 4.66
CA HIS A 21 -0.68 8.95 4.27
C HIS A 21 -0.84 10.48 4.20
N GLY A 22 -2.00 10.97 3.77
CA GLY A 22 -2.34 12.39 3.84
C GLY A 22 -2.34 12.91 5.28
N TYR A 23 -2.91 12.13 6.21
CA TYR A 23 -2.85 12.42 7.65
C TYR A 23 -1.41 12.51 8.17
N TRP A 24 -0.53 11.59 7.79
CA TRP A 24 0.90 11.68 8.14
C TRP A 24 1.59 12.88 7.51
N ALA A 25 1.26 13.21 6.25
CA ALA A 25 1.79 14.40 5.57
C ALA A 25 1.39 15.70 6.28
N LEU A 26 0.26 15.70 6.99
CA LEU A 26 -0.23 16.83 7.79
C LEU A 26 0.30 16.82 9.24
N GLY A 27 1.17 15.88 9.61
CA GLY A 27 1.79 15.81 10.94
C GLY A 27 1.13 14.83 11.91
N GLY A 28 0.28 13.94 11.43
CA GLY A 28 -0.30 12.86 12.23
C GLY A 28 0.71 11.83 12.72
N PHE A 29 0.46 11.23 13.90
CA PHE A 29 1.40 10.29 14.54
C PHE A 29 0.88 8.87 14.73
N TRP A 30 -0.41 8.61 14.51
CA TRP A 30 -0.96 7.25 14.61
C TRP A 30 -0.26 6.30 13.62
N PRO A 31 0.09 5.05 13.97
CA PRO A 31 -0.22 4.34 15.22
C PRO A 31 0.71 4.63 16.41
N GLY A 32 1.71 5.49 16.22
CA GLY A 32 2.55 6.01 17.30
C GLY A 32 1.91 7.14 18.11
N ARG A 33 2.71 7.79 18.94
CA ARG A 33 2.33 8.94 19.79
C ARG A 33 3.12 10.22 19.44
N ASP A 34 4.21 10.05 18.72
CA ASP A 34 5.15 11.09 18.31
C ASP A 34 5.86 10.67 17.01
N SER A 35 6.66 11.57 16.44
CA SER A 35 7.38 11.33 15.18
C SER A 35 8.34 10.13 15.24
N GLU A 36 8.97 9.88 16.38
CA GLU A 36 9.94 8.79 16.54
C GLU A 36 9.25 7.42 16.64
N SER A 37 8.20 7.32 17.45
CA SER A 37 7.39 6.11 17.56
C SER A 37 6.71 5.76 16.24
N LEU A 38 6.25 6.75 15.48
CA LEU A 38 5.76 6.54 14.11
C LEU A 38 6.87 5.98 13.21
N ALA A 39 8.06 6.59 13.22
CA ALA A 39 9.19 6.13 12.41
C ALA A 39 9.60 4.68 12.74
N ARG A 40 9.63 4.32 14.03
CA ARG A 40 9.93 2.96 14.50
C ARG A 40 8.88 1.93 14.09
N MET A 41 7.61 2.31 13.98
CA MET A 41 6.50 1.41 13.63
C MET A 41 6.26 1.29 12.13
N VAL A 42 6.47 2.36 11.36
CA VAL A 42 6.10 2.42 9.92
C VAL A 42 7.33 2.29 9.01
N VAL A 43 8.48 2.81 9.43
CA VAL A 43 9.72 2.79 8.63
C VAL A 43 10.72 1.77 9.18
N GLY A 44 10.65 1.48 10.48
CA GLY A 44 11.64 0.63 11.16
C GLY A 44 12.96 1.38 11.43
N SER A 45 12.90 2.71 11.56
CA SER A 45 14.07 3.54 11.82
C SER A 45 14.69 3.28 13.20
N PRO A 46 16.01 3.50 13.38
CA PRO A 46 16.65 3.45 14.69
C PRO A 46 16.05 4.47 15.68
N PRO A 47 16.18 4.22 17.01
CA PRO A 47 15.82 5.21 18.02
C PRO A 47 16.47 6.58 17.77
N GLY A 48 15.76 7.66 18.10
CA GLY A 48 16.18 9.04 17.83
C GLY A 48 15.99 9.52 16.38
N THR A 49 15.53 8.66 15.48
CA THR A 49 15.23 9.05 14.08
C THR A 49 13.79 9.53 13.97
N ARG A 50 13.60 10.72 13.40
CA ARG A 50 12.26 11.27 13.11
C ARG A 50 11.64 10.60 11.88
N ALA A 51 10.31 10.63 11.81
CA ALA A 51 9.58 10.16 10.64
C ALA A 51 10.00 10.97 9.39
N PRO A 52 9.93 10.36 8.19
CA PRO A 52 10.15 11.08 6.94
C PRO A 52 9.26 12.32 6.86
N GLY A 53 9.76 13.37 6.21
CA GLY A 53 8.99 14.59 5.98
C GLY A 53 7.70 14.36 5.14
N PRO A 54 6.92 15.42 4.90
CA PRO A 54 5.62 15.29 4.21
C PRO A 54 5.74 14.87 2.74
N GLY A 55 6.87 15.15 2.08
CA GLY A 55 7.07 14.86 0.65
C GLY A 55 6.85 13.38 0.26
N PRO A 56 7.55 12.42 0.89
CA PRO A 56 7.32 10.99 0.69
C PRO A 56 5.87 10.56 0.91
N CYS A 57 5.19 11.10 1.93
CA CYS A 57 3.79 10.78 2.20
C CYS A 57 2.88 11.23 1.05
N TRP A 58 3.03 12.46 0.56
CA TRP A 58 2.28 12.95 -0.59
C TRP A 58 2.57 12.16 -1.87
N CYS A 59 3.81 11.73 -2.08
CA CYS A 59 4.14 10.85 -3.20
C CYS A 59 3.34 9.53 -3.12
N VAL A 60 3.28 8.90 -1.95
CA VAL A 60 2.50 7.68 -1.75
C VAL A 60 1.00 7.92 -1.93
N VAL A 61 0.46 9.07 -1.48
CA VAL A 61 -0.93 9.45 -1.76
C VAL A 61 -1.20 9.45 -3.26
N MET A 62 -0.36 10.10 -4.05
CA MET A 62 -0.54 10.16 -5.52
C MET A 62 -0.48 8.77 -6.16
N LEU A 63 0.46 7.92 -5.72
CA LEU A 63 0.58 6.55 -6.23
C LEU A 63 -0.64 5.69 -5.88
N LEU A 64 -1.17 5.82 -4.65
CA LEU A 64 -2.36 5.09 -4.21
C LEU A 64 -3.61 5.55 -4.97
N LEU A 65 -3.78 6.86 -5.18
CA LEU A 65 -4.89 7.39 -5.96
C LEU A 65 -4.79 6.99 -7.44
N ALA A 66 -3.59 6.98 -8.02
CA ALA A 66 -3.37 6.48 -9.37
C ALA A 66 -3.71 4.98 -9.48
N GLY A 67 -3.27 4.16 -8.51
CA GLY A 67 -3.63 2.75 -8.42
C GLY A 67 -5.14 2.53 -8.29
N MET A 68 -5.82 3.37 -7.49
CA MET A 68 -7.27 3.34 -7.29
C MET A 68 -8.02 3.65 -8.60
N ALA A 69 -7.54 4.66 -9.34
CA ALA A 69 -8.09 5.01 -10.64
C ALA A 69 -7.89 3.88 -11.66
N LEU A 70 -6.70 3.27 -11.71
CA LEU A 70 -6.39 2.16 -12.61
C LEU A 70 -7.29 0.94 -12.38
N VAL A 71 -7.42 0.46 -11.14
CA VAL A 71 -8.28 -0.70 -10.83
C VAL A 71 -9.76 -0.39 -11.07
N SER A 72 -10.19 0.84 -10.79
CA SER A 72 -11.57 1.30 -11.06
C SER A 72 -11.83 1.39 -12.58
N GLY A 73 -10.84 1.81 -13.35
CA GLY A 73 -10.88 1.80 -14.81
C GLY A 73 -10.92 0.39 -15.40
N ALA A 74 -10.07 -0.52 -14.89
CA ALA A 74 -10.04 -1.92 -15.32
C ALA A 74 -11.38 -2.63 -15.04
N ALA A 75 -12.04 -2.29 -13.92
CA ALA A 75 -13.34 -2.82 -13.55
C ALA A 75 -14.53 -2.17 -14.27
N GLY A 76 -14.31 -1.05 -14.98
CA GLY A 76 -15.36 -0.30 -15.69
C GLY A 76 -16.16 0.68 -14.83
N PHE A 77 -15.71 0.97 -13.61
CA PHE A 77 -16.35 1.96 -12.72
C PHE A 77 -16.00 3.40 -13.07
N LEU A 78 -14.84 3.62 -13.69
CA LEU A 78 -14.33 4.94 -14.05
C LEU A 78 -13.84 4.94 -15.49
N SER A 79 -14.30 5.88 -16.30
CA SER A 79 -13.75 6.11 -17.64
C SER A 79 -12.48 6.94 -17.54
N LEU A 80 -11.34 6.34 -17.89
CA LEU A 80 -10.05 7.04 -17.96
C LEU A 80 -9.75 7.43 -19.41
N PRO A 81 -9.07 8.58 -19.64
CA PRO A 81 -8.63 9.00 -20.97
C PRO A 81 -7.38 8.22 -21.43
N LEU A 82 -7.40 6.90 -21.27
CA LEU A 82 -6.31 5.97 -21.59
C LEU A 82 -6.88 4.78 -22.35
N ALA A 83 -6.10 4.22 -23.27
CA ALA A 83 -6.53 3.01 -23.97
C ALA A 83 -6.66 1.83 -22.96
N PRO A 84 -7.64 0.92 -23.13
CA PRO A 84 -7.89 -0.16 -22.17
C PRO A 84 -6.66 -1.01 -21.84
N HIS A 85 -5.79 -1.27 -22.82
CA HIS A 85 -4.57 -2.04 -22.62
C HIS A 85 -3.56 -1.35 -21.69
N TRP A 86 -3.50 -0.01 -21.65
CA TRP A 86 -2.67 0.73 -20.70
C TRP A 86 -3.20 0.63 -19.28
N ILE A 87 -4.52 0.68 -19.12
CA ILE A 87 -5.18 0.53 -17.81
C ILE A 87 -4.91 -0.88 -17.25
N GLN A 88 -5.05 -1.92 -18.08
CA GLN A 88 -4.77 -3.30 -17.69
C GLN A 88 -3.29 -3.51 -17.33
N ARG A 89 -2.36 -3.03 -18.17
CA ARG A 89 -0.92 -3.13 -17.89
C ARG A 89 -0.51 -2.35 -16.64
N GLY A 90 -1.08 -1.16 -16.42
CA GLY A 90 -0.84 -0.37 -15.22
C GLY A 90 -1.35 -1.10 -13.97
N THR A 91 -2.55 -1.66 -14.02
CA THR A 91 -3.13 -2.44 -12.92
C THR A 91 -2.27 -3.68 -12.60
N LEU A 92 -1.81 -4.40 -13.64
CA LEU A 92 -0.90 -5.53 -13.49
C LEU A 92 0.45 -5.12 -12.88
N LEU A 93 1.01 -3.99 -13.31
CA LEU A 93 2.25 -3.46 -12.74
C LEU A 93 2.10 -3.17 -11.25
N VAL A 94 0.98 -2.56 -10.83
CA VAL A 94 0.69 -2.32 -9.40
C VAL A 94 0.59 -3.65 -8.65
N ALA A 95 -0.07 -4.66 -9.22
CA ALA A 95 -0.17 -5.99 -8.62
C ALA A 95 1.22 -6.63 -8.41
N ILE A 96 2.11 -6.52 -9.39
CA ILE A 96 3.49 -7.02 -9.31
C ILE A 96 4.29 -6.28 -8.24
N ILE A 97 4.20 -4.94 -8.17
CA ILE A 97 4.89 -4.14 -7.16
C ILE A 97 4.45 -4.55 -5.75
N LEU A 98 3.15 -4.73 -5.53
CA LEU A 98 2.62 -5.17 -4.24
C LEU A 98 3.00 -6.60 -3.90
N LEU A 99 3.04 -7.50 -4.89
CA LEU A 99 3.53 -8.86 -4.71
C LEU A 99 4.99 -8.85 -4.24
N LEU A 100 5.86 -8.14 -4.97
CA LEU A 100 7.27 -8.00 -4.63
C LEU A 100 7.44 -7.36 -3.24
N ARG A 101 6.70 -6.30 -2.92
CA ARG A 101 6.75 -5.67 -1.60
C ARG A 101 6.30 -6.62 -0.49
N GLY A 102 5.25 -7.41 -0.73
CA GLY A 102 4.78 -8.41 0.22
C GLY A 102 5.81 -9.51 0.46
N LEU A 103 6.33 -10.12 -0.61
CA LEU A 103 7.29 -11.22 -0.53
C LEU A 103 8.63 -10.78 0.06
N LEU A 104 9.23 -9.71 -0.47
CA LEU A 104 10.51 -9.19 0.02
C LEU A 104 10.40 -8.66 1.46
N GLY A 105 9.27 -8.02 1.79
CA GLY A 105 9.00 -7.55 3.15
C GLY A 105 8.91 -8.71 4.13
N LEU A 106 8.17 -9.76 3.79
CA LEU A 106 8.05 -10.94 4.63
C LEU A 106 9.40 -11.64 4.80
N ALA A 107 10.16 -11.83 3.72
CA ALA A 107 11.49 -12.41 3.76
C ALA A 107 12.44 -11.60 4.67
N TYR A 108 12.48 -10.28 4.51
CA TYR A 108 13.26 -9.38 5.36
C TYR A 108 12.88 -9.52 6.85
N SER A 109 11.59 -9.52 7.15
CA SER A 109 11.11 -9.61 8.53
C SER A 109 11.31 -10.98 9.17
N ILE A 110 11.28 -12.06 8.41
CA ILE A 110 11.61 -13.41 8.89
C ILE A 110 13.11 -13.48 9.24
N ILE A 111 13.99 -12.96 8.39
CA ILE A 111 15.44 -12.89 8.65
C ILE A 111 15.71 -12.08 9.92
N ARG A 112 14.98 -10.98 10.13
CA ARG A 112 15.14 -10.08 11.28
C ARG A 112 14.17 -10.34 12.43
N ARG A 113 13.54 -11.52 12.50
CA ARG A 113 12.48 -11.80 13.48
C ARG A 113 12.91 -11.66 14.94
N LYS A 114 14.20 -11.86 15.23
CA LYS A 114 14.79 -11.69 16.57
C LYS A 114 15.08 -10.22 16.95
N ALA A 115 15.00 -9.29 16.00
CA ALA A 115 15.12 -7.88 16.31
C ALA A 115 13.85 -7.41 17.03
N ASP A 116 13.99 -6.74 18.18
CA ASP A 116 12.85 -6.16 18.91
C ASP A 116 12.39 -4.85 18.24
N SER A 117 11.94 -4.97 16.99
CA SER A 117 11.45 -3.87 16.18
C SER A 117 9.93 -3.96 16.05
N PRO A 118 9.18 -2.93 16.48
CA PRO A 118 7.74 -2.84 16.25
C PRO A 118 7.38 -2.97 14.75
N PHE A 119 8.20 -2.38 13.87
CA PHE A 119 8.04 -2.52 12.43
C PHE A 119 8.12 -3.97 11.96
N VAL A 120 9.08 -4.77 12.45
CA VAL A 120 9.20 -6.19 12.04
C VAL A 120 7.94 -6.97 12.42
N LYS A 121 7.41 -6.73 13.63
CA LYS A 121 6.15 -7.36 14.09
C LYS A 121 4.99 -6.97 13.17
N LEU A 122 4.77 -5.67 12.97
CA LEU A 122 3.72 -5.14 12.09
C LEU A 122 3.87 -5.60 10.64
N ASN A 123 5.10 -5.70 10.14
CA ASN A 123 5.35 -6.09 8.76
C ASN A 123 5.04 -7.57 8.51
N ILE A 124 5.18 -8.44 9.51
CA ILE A 124 4.78 -9.86 9.43
C ILE A 124 3.26 -10.02 9.54
N ILE A 125 2.63 -9.34 10.49
CA ILE A 125 1.21 -9.58 10.81
C ILE A 125 0.24 -8.76 9.96
N LEU A 126 0.67 -7.59 9.46
CA LEU A 126 -0.22 -6.63 8.82
C LEU A 126 0.31 -6.16 7.46
N TYR A 127 1.48 -5.53 7.38
CA TYR A 127 1.89 -4.82 6.15
C TYR A 127 2.14 -5.77 4.99
N SER A 128 2.95 -6.82 5.18
CA SER A 128 3.25 -7.76 4.09
C SER A 128 2.02 -8.60 3.70
N PRO A 129 1.23 -9.15 4.63
CA PRO A 129 -0.04 -9.81 4.30
C PRO A 129 -1.01 -8.92 3.54
N LEU A 130 -1.14 -7.64 3.93
CA LEU A 130 -1.99 -6.68 3.22
C LEU A 130 -1.52 -6.47 1.79
N CYS A 131 -0.21 -6.29 1.55
CA CYS A 131 0.32 -6.16 0.19
C CYS A 131 0.05 -7.41 -0.67
N LEU A 132 0.23 -8.61 -0.11
CA LEU A 132 -0.04 -9.87 -0.81
C LEU A 132 -1.53 -10.03 -1.14
N LEU A 133 -2.41 -9.72 -0.18
CA LEU A 133 -3.86 -9.76 -0.38
C LEU A 133 -4.30 -8.77 -1.46
N LEU A 134 -3.81 -7.53 -1.42
CA LEU A 134 -4.13 -6.51 -2.43
C LEU A 134 -3.63 -6.90 -3.82
N SER A 135 -2.44 -7.53 -3.91
CA SER A 135 -1.92 -8.07 -5.17
C SER A 135 -2.84 -9.16 -5.74
N LEU A 136 -3.27 -10.12 -4.90
CA LEU A 136 -4.21 -11.17 -5.30
C LEU A 136 -5.54 -10.58 -5.79
N LEU A 137 -6.11 -9.64 -5.04
CA LEU A 137 -7.38 -8.99 -5.41
C LEU A 137 -7.26 -8.17 -6.70
N LEU A 138 -6.11 -7.54 -6.96
CA LEU A 138 -5.85 -6.87 -8.23
C LEU A 138 -5.84 -7.86 -9.40
N CYS A 139 -5.23 -9.03 -9.24
CA CYS A 139 -5.27 -10.08 -10.26
C CYS A 139 -6.72 -10.53 -10.53
N MET A 140 -7.49 -10.81 -9.48
CA MET A 140 -8.92 -11.17 -9.61
C MET A 140 -9.76 -10.06 -10.24
N ALA A 141 -9.38 -8.79 -10.06
CA ALA A 141 -10.05 -7.65 -10.68
C ALA A 141 -9.79 -7.54 -12.20
N MET A 142 -8.76 -8.21 -12.73
CA MET A 142 -8.40 -8.20 -14.15
C MET A 142 -8.89 -9.42 -14.94
N GLU A 143 -9.25 -10.52 -14.28
CA GLU A 143 -9.73 -11.73 -14.95
C GLU A 143 -11.05 -11.47 -15.69
N HIS A 144 -11.12 -11.96 -16.94
CA HIS A 144 -12.25 -11.75 -17.87
C HIS A 144 -13.42 -12.69 -17.60
#